data_AF-A0A957YN79-F1
#
_entry.id   AF-A0A957YN79-F1
#
_cell.length_a   1.000
_cell.length_b   1.000
_cell.length_c   1.000
_cell.angle_alpha   90.00
_cell.angle_beta   90.00
_cell.angle_gamma   90.00
#
_symmetry.space_group_name_H-M   'P 1'
#
loop_
_entity.id
_entity.type
_entity.pdbx_description
1 polymer ?
#
loop_
_entity_poly.entity_id
_entity_poly.type
_entity_poly.pdbx_seq_one_letter_code
_entity_poly.pdbx_strand_id
1 'polypeptide(L)'
;VSVAEALRDEEQSRLDAINARRRQILRDEVKFLAYIRPRTTETLIATPLRAVDPGYTPAAVPACLRAAEVVPPELRAMTDLFRDVPIRWLVQMPKLLDRLDRVELLQEVMVTGIARAQTPTRSRAVLFQNSSFSGNLGQAIARTYTAQQQTTTLIRNNLAQFDPLILRGRTWKQLRDLLTENASLDDLVEAGHGKSDVAQQALAELDDMAQVAACLYARFGDVRPVLRLRWAETLSQYDEPVNLRNLSNLERFGEVDILERRQMQQLVDWLHNAVDSAAPQAVAMINDLIRVCLLLASHAPVNQLINARVAAPAPVLPGKSLTLNVDLSRVKIGMNVLIYDKIETNKVVAQAVIDDLSERTAAARVVSAVRADILVDQNTTVVVTPAQAVAQTMTLPRLNLR
;
A
#
# COMPACT_ATOMS: atom_id res chain seq x y z
N VAL A 1 16.44 -32.05 5.38
CA VAL A 1 16.20 -31.56 6.75
C VAL A 1 17.44 -31.70 7.66
N SER A 2 18.45 -32.52 7.34
CA SER A 2 19.61 -32.76 8.24
C SER A 2 20.66 -31.64 8.37
N VAL A 3 20.81 -30.74 7.39
CA VAL A 3 21.87 -29.71 7.42
C VAL A 3 21.50 -28.54 8.35
N ALA A 4 20.22 -28.17 8.43
CA ALA A 4 19.75 -27.09 9.29
C ALA A 4 19.84 -27.46 10.78
N GLU A 5 19.63 -28.73 11.13
CA GLU A 5 19.81 -29.24 12.49
C GLU A 5 21.29 -29.27 12.87
N ALA A 6 22.18 -29.73 11.97
CA ALA A 6 23.62 -29.73 12.21
C ALA A 6 24.19 -28.31 12.45
N LEU A 7 23.78 -27.32 11.65
CA LEU A 7 24.21 -25.92 11.83
C LEU A 7 23.67 -25.30 13.12
N ARG A 8 22.45 -25.67 13.52
CA ARG A 8 21.86 -25.20 14.79
C ARG A 8 22.61 -25.77 15.99
N ASP A 9 22.97 -27.05 15.94
CA ASP A 9 23.68 -27.71 17.02
C ASP A 9 25.15 -27.24 17.11
N GLU A 10 25.76 -26.87 15.97
CA GLU A 10 27.07 -26.21 15.91
C GLU A 10 27.04 -24.81 16.54
N GLU A 11 26.05 -23.98 16.20
CA GLU A 11 25.89 -22.67 16.82
C GLU A 11 25.56 -22.76 18.31
N GLN A 12 24.75 -23.75 18.72
CA GLN A 12 24.45 -23.98 20.13
C GLN A 12 25.73 -24.32 20.91
N SER A 13 26.58 -25.18 20.35
CA SER A 13 27.88 -25.55 20.95
C SER A 13 28.82 -24.35 21.05
N ARG A 14 28.83 -23.46 20.05
CA ARG A 14 29.61 -22.21 20.08
C ARG A 14 29.13 -21.26 21.17
N LEU A 15 27.82 -21.08 21.31
CA LEU A 15 27.22 -20.25 22.35
C LEU A 15 27.53 -20.78 23.75
N ASP A 16 27.47 -22.09 23.94
CA ASP A 16 27.79 -22.73 25.22
C ASP A 16 29.25 -22.56 25.59
N ALA A 17 30.18 -22.67 24.63
CA ALA A 17 31.60 -22.39 24.84
C ALA A 17 31.85 -20.92 25.23
N ILE A 18 31.19 -19.97 24.56
CA ILE A 18 31.27 -18.53 24.90
C ILE A 18 30.74 -18.29 26.32
N ASN A 19 29.61 -18.89 26.66
CA ASN A 19 29.00 -18.74 27.98
C ASN A 19 29.82 -19.41 29.09
N ALA A 20 30.47 -20.54 28.80
CA ALA A 20 31.40 -21.18 29.72
C ALA A 20 32.62 -20.30 29.97
N ARG A 21 33.22 -19.72 28.91
CA ARG A 21 34.34 -18.78 29.03
C ARG A 21 33.94 -17.51 29.79
N ARG A 22 32.76 -16.93 29.50
CA ARG A 22 32.23 -15.78 30.25
C ARG A 22 32.04 -16.12 31.73
N ARG A 23 31.46 -17.27 32.04
CA ARG A 23 31.32 -17.77 33.43
C ARG A 23 32.66 -18.02 34.11
N GLN A 24 33.69 -18.41 33.36
CA GLN A 24 35.04 -18.55 33.88
C GLN A 24 35.64 -17.18 34.22
N ILE A 25 35.60 -16.21 33.30
CA ILE A 25 36.07 -14.84 33.53
C ILE A 25 35.35 -14.20 34.73
N LEU A 26 34.02 -14.38 34.83
CA LEU A 26 33.25 -13.88 35.96
C LEU A 26 33.63 -14.52 37.30
N ARG A 27 34.15 -15.76 37.30
CA ARG A 27 34.61 -16.45 38.52
C ARG A 27 36.05 -16.09 38.88
N ASP A 28 36.93 -16.07 37.89
CA ASP A 28 38.37 -16.03 38.10
C ASP A 28 38.89 -14.58 38.15
N GLU A 29 38.29 -13.67 37.37
CA GLU A 29 38.80 -12.30 37.17
C GLU A 29 37.95 -11.22 37.85
N VAL A 30 36.66 -11.49 38.11
CA VAL A 30 35.75 -10.50 38.72
C VAL A 30 35.70 -10.69 40.24
N LYS A 31 36.51 -9.91 40.96
CA LYS A 31 36.63 -9.97 42.43
C LYS A 31 35.36 -9.54 43.17
N PHE A 32 34.56 -8.65 42.59
CA PHE A 32 33.23 -8.28 43.08
C PHE A 32 32.43 -7.64 41.95
N LEU A 33 31.11 -7.80 41.98
CA LEU A 33 30.17 -7.24 41.01
C LEU A 33 29.34 -6.17 41.71
N ALA A 34 29.68 -4.90 41.51
CA ALA A 34 28.96 -3.79 42.10
C ALA A 34 27.79 -3.39 41.19
N TYR A 35 26.58 -3.78 41.56
CA TYR A 35 25.36 -3.21 40.97
C TYR A 35 25.16 -1.80 41.53
N ILE A 36 25.71 -0.80 40.86
CA ILE A 36 25.30 0.58 41.07
C ILE A 36 24.03 0.79 40.27
N ARG A 37 22.91 1.05 40.95
CA ARG A 37 21.75 1.71 40.34
C ARG A 37 22.04 3.21 40.44
N PRO A 38 22.48 3.90 39.37
CA PRO A 38 22.69 5.33 39.45
C PRO A 38 21.36 5.96 39.83
N ARG A 39 21.28 6.56 41.01
CA ARG A 39 20.15 7.43 41.36
C ARG A 39 20.44 8.78 40.71
N THR A 40 20.28 8.86 39.39
CA THR A 40 20.21 10.13 38.70
C THR A 40 18.82 10.69 38.97
N THR A 41 18.72 11.67 39.87
CA THR A 41 17.53 12.52 39.95
C THR A 41 17.68 13.58 38.87
N GLU A 42 16.83 13.51 37.85
CA GLU A 42 16.69 14.57 36.85
C GLU A 42 16.16 15.81 37.58
N THR A 43 17.03 16.80 37.81
CA THR A 43 16.72 18.03 38.56
C THR A 43 16.05 19.10 37.69
N LEU A 44 15.84 18.81 36.40
CA LEU A 44 14.93 19.57 35.57
C LEU A 44 13.52 19.11 35.92
N ILE A 45 12.85 19.83 36.82
CA ILE A 45 11.39 19.86 36.83
C ILE A 45 11.00 20.16 35.38
N ALA A 46 10.40 19.19 34.69
CA ALA A 46 9.91 19.40 33.34
C ALA A 46 9.00 20.63 33.39
N THR A 47 9.50 21.77 32.91
CA THR A 47 8.72 23.00 32.80
C THR A 47 7.42 22.60 32.11
N PRO A 48 6.23 22.98 32.60
CA PRO A 48 4.98 22.60 31.97
C PRO A 48 5.02 23.05 30.51
N LEU A 49 5.27 22.08 29.62
CA LEU A 49 5.35 22.28 28.18
C LEU A 49 3.92 22.24 27.68
N ARG A 50 3.41 23.41 27.30
CA ARG A 50 2.18 23.47 26.51
C ARG A 50 2.59 23.39 25.06
N ALA A 51 2.30 22.25 24.41
CA ALA A 51 2.39 22.16 22.97
C ALA A 51 1.46 23.24 22.38
N VAL A 52 2.05 24.24 21.72
CA VAL A 52 1.28 25.22 20.97
C VAL A 52 0.78 24.51 19.72
N ASP A 53 -0.50 24.68 19.42
CA ASP A 53 -1.09 24.10 18.23
C ASP A 53 -0.30 24.64 17.02
N PRO A 54 0.26 23.78 16.15
CA PRO A 54 1.01 24.25 14.99
C PRO A 54 0.16 25.23 14.18
N GLY A 55 0.82 26.28 13.68
CA GLY A 55 0.19 27.32 12.87
C GLY A 55 -0.39 26.78 11.55
N TYR A 56 -0.74 27.67 10.62
CA TYR A 56 -1.38 27.28 9.37
C TYR A 56 -0.61 26.19 8.62
N THR A 57 -1.16 24.98 8.60
CA THR A 57 -0.66 23.88 7.77
C THR A 57 -1.53 23.74 6.54
N PRO A 58 -0.96 23.46 5.36
CA PRO A 58 -1.75 23.23 4.16
C PRO A 58 -2.76 22.10 4.41
N ALA A 59 -3.97 22.24 3.88
CA ALA A 59 -4.99 21.20 3.97
C ALA A 59 -4.45 19.86 3.43
N ALA A 60 -4.71 18.77 4.15
CA ALA A 60 -4.08 17.48 3.85
C ALA A 60 -4.46 16.95 2.46
N VAL A 61 -5.74 17.10 2.07
CA VAL A 61 -6.25 16.56 0.79
C VAL A 61 -5.65 17.29 -0.41
N PRO A 62 -5.70 18.64 -0.55
CA PRO A 62 -5.07 19.31 -1.70
C PRO A 62 -3.55 19.13 -1.76
N ALA A 63 -2.88 18.89 -0.63
CA ALA A 63 -1.47 18.52 -0.63
C ALA A 63 -1.27 17.10 -1.17
N CYS A 64 -2.11 16.15 -0.76
CA CYS A 64 -2.09 14.78 -1.22
C CYS A 64 -2.38 14.64 -2.72
N LEU A 65 -3.41 15.31 -3.24
CA LEU A 65 -3.78 15.25 -4.66
C LEU A 65 -2.73 15.89 -5.59
N ARG A 66 -1.91 16.81 -5.06
CA ARG A 66 -0.76 17.37 -5.79
C ARG A 66 0.48 16.49 -5.70
N ALA A 67 0.56 15.64 -4.68
CA ALA A 67 1.63 14.67 -4.54
C ALA A 67 1.35 13.48 -5.45
N ALA A 68 2.36 12.98 -6.14
CA ALA A 68 2.26 11.75 -6.95
C ALA A 68 2.75 10.56 -6.11
N GLU A 69 1.98 10.20 -5.09
CA GLU A 69 2.32 9.06 -4.23
C GLU A 69 2.16 7.75 -5.01
N VAL A 70 3.10 6.82 -4.87
CA VAL A 70 3.00 5.53 -5.56
C VAL A 70 1.93 4.69 -4.87
N VAL A 71 0.77 4.51 -5.51
CA VAL A 71 -0.31 3.66 -4.99
C VAL A 71 0.12 2.18 -5.01
N PRO A 72 0.18 1.50 -3.84
CA PRO A 72 0.44 0.07 -3.75
C PRO A 72 -0.55 -0.75 -4.61
N PRO A 73 -0.12 -1.89 -5.20
CA PRO A 73 -0.99 -2.74 -6.02
C PRO A 73 -2.29 -3.16 -5.32
N GLU A 74 -2.23 -3.42 -4.03
CA GLU A 74 -3.35 -3.92 -3.23
C GLU A 74 -4.36 -2.81 -2.93
N LEU A 75 -3.88 -1.58 -2.69
CA LEU A 75 -4.76 -0.41 -2.61
C LEU A 75 -5.39 -0.12 -3.96
N ARG A 76 -4.62 -0.21 -5.05
CA ARG A 76 -5.16 -0.04 -6.40
C ARG A 76 -6.25 -1.07 -6.70
N ALA A 77 -6.03 -2.34 -6.35
CA ALA A 77 -7.03 -3.39 -6.52
C ALA A 77 -8.30 -3.12 -5.69
N MET A 78 -8.15 -2.65 -4.44
CA MET A 78 -9.28 -2.29 -3.60
C MET A 78 -10.06 -1.08 -4.14
N THR A 79 -9.36 -0.06 -4.63
CA THR A 79 -9.99 1.14 -5.23
C THR A 79 -10.64 0.81 -6.57
N ASP A 80 -10.10 -0.13 -7.34
CA ASP A 80 -10.68 -0.57 -8.61
C ASP A 80 -12.06 -1.25 -8.42
N LEU A 81 -12.39 -1.77 -7.23
CA LEU A 81 -13.73 -2.29 -6.95
C LEU A 81 -14.80 -1.19 -7.03
N PHE A 82 -14.46 0.09 -6.77
CA PHE A 82 -15.38 1.22 -6.91
C PHE A 82 -15.77 1.50 -8.37
N ARG A 83 -15.11 0.90 -9.36
CA ARG A 83 -15.55 0.99 -10.76
C ARG A 83 -16.90 0.32 -10.97
N ASP A 84 -17.15 -0.76 -10.24
CA ASP A 84 -18.28 -1.65 -10.45
C ASP A 84 -19.44 -1.39 -9.47
N VAL A 85 -19.28 -0.44 -8.53
CA VAL A 85 -20.35 -0.05 -7.60
C VAL A 85 -21.34 0.92 -8.24
N PRO A 86 -22.59 1.00 -7.73
CA PRO A 86 -23.61 1.90 -8.27
C PRO A 86 -23.20 3.36 -8.12
N ILE A 87 -23.46 4.18 -9.12
CA ILE A 87 -23.10 5.61 -9.10
C ILE A 87 -23.80 6.37 -7.97
N ARG A 88 -24.98 5.94 -7.50
CA ARG A 88 -25.63 6.52 -6.31
C ARG A 88 -24.80 6.41 -5.03
N TRP A 89 -23.84 5.48 -4.95
CA TRP A 89 -22.95 5.39 -3.80
C TRP A 89 -21.95 6.55 -3.76
N LEU A 90 -21.68 7.21 -4.89
CA LEU A 90 -20.71 8.30 -4.99
C LEU A 90 -21.45 9.63 -5.10
N VAL A 91 -21.21 10.54 -4.16
CA VAL A 91 -22.03 11.76 -3.98
C VAL A 91 -22.08 12.65 -5.23
N GLN A 92 -20.98 12.72 -5.99
CA GLN A 92 -20.89 13.60 -7.16
C GLN A 92 -21.35 12.94 -8.47
N MET A 93 -21.39 11.61 -8.54
CA MET A 93 -21.58 10.90 -9.82
C MET A 93 -23.00 11.01 -10.41
N PRO A 94 -24.10 10.97 -9.62
CA PRO A 94 -25.45 11.12 -10.17
C PRO A 94 -25.69 12.45 -10.91
N LYS A 95 -24.92 13.50 -10.61
CA LYS A 95 -24.99 14.79 -11.30
C LYS A 95 -24.35 14.75 -12.68
N LEU A 96 -23.47 13.79 -12.96
CA LEU A 96 -22.85 13.65 -14.29
C LEU A 96 -23.87 13.18 -15.32
N LEU A 97 -24.91 12.45 -14.89
CA LEU A 97 -26.02 12.06 -15.77
C LEU A 97 -26.76 13.26 -16.34
N ASP A 98 -26.78 14.40 -15.65
CA ASP A 98 -27.41 15.63 -16.15
C ASP A 98 -26.72 16.19 -17.40
N ARG A 99 -25.46 15.78 -17.67
CA ARG A 99 -24.71 16.17 -18.88
C ARG A 99 -24.98 15.26 -20.08
N LEU A 100 -25.60 14.10 -19.85
CA LEU A 100 -26.07 13.19 -20.89
C LEU A 100 -27.46 13.66 -21.32
N ASP A 101 -27.52 14.76 -22.06
CA ASP A 101 -28.71 15.56 -22.37
C ASP A 101 -29.72 14.91 -23.33
N ARG A 102 -29.48 13.67 -23.75
CA ARG A 102 -30.31 12.95 -24.72
C ARG A 102 -30.64 11.54 -24.25
N VAL A 103 -31.85 11.09 -24.62
CA VAL A 103 -32.37 9.75 -24.25
C VAL A 103 -31.47 8.65 -24.79
N GLU A 104 -30.97 8.80 -26.01
CA GLU A 104 -30.13 7.81 -26.67
C GLU A 104 -28.80 7.61 -25.92
N LEU A 105 -28.24 8.67 -25.34
CA LEU A 105 -27.01 8.60 -24.55
C LEU A 105 -27.20 7.83 -23.25
N LEU A 106 -28.32 8.07 -22.55
CA LEU A 106 -28.65 7.33 -21.32
C LEU A 106 -28.94 5.85 -21.63
N GLN A 107 -29.62 5.58 -22.75
CA GLN A 107 -29.88 4.21 -23.20
C GLN A 107 -28.57 3.49 -23.53
N GLU A 108 -27.65 4.14 -24.24
CA GLU A 108 -26.34 3.57 -24.57
C GLU A 108 -25.57 3.17 -23.31
N VAL A 109 -25.45 4.08 -22.32
CA VAL A 109 -24.80 3.78 -21.03
C VAL A 109 -25.40 2.53 -20.38
N MET A 110 -26.73 2.43 -20.32
CA MET A 110 -27.40 1.31 -19.67
C MET A 110 -27.19 0.00 -20.45
N VAL A 111 -27.33 0.03 -21.79
CA VAL A 111 -27.18 -1.16 -22.64
C VAL A 111 -25.75 -1.69 -22.58
N THR A 112 -24.76 -0.81 -22.69
CA THR A 112 -23.35 -1.18 -22.54
C THR A 112 -23.06 -1.71 -21.13
N GLY A 113 -23.66 -1.10 -20.10
CA GLY A 113 -23.53 -1.56 -18.72
C GLY A 113 -24.07 -2.97 -18.50
N ILE A 114 -25.27 -3.27 -19.01
CA ILE A 114 -25.89 -4.61 -18.98
C ILE A 114 -25.01 -5.63 -19.71
N ALA A 115 -24.56 -5.33 -20.93
CA ALA A 115 -23.72 -6.24 -21.73
C ALA A 115 -22.40 -6.57 -21.00
N ARG A 116 -21.78 -5.58 -20.35
CA ARG A 116 -20.58 -5.80 -19.53
C ARG A 116 -20.88 -6.56 -18.26
N ALA A 117 -22.05 -6.37 -17.64
CA ALA A 117 -22.44 -7.12 -16.45
C ALA A 117 -22.64 -8.61 -16.74
N GLN A 118 -23.09 -8.95 -17.96
CA GLN A 118 -23.22 -10.33 -18.43
C GLN A 118 -21.88 -11.00 -18.74
N THR A 119 -20.83 -10.21 -18.96
CA THR A 119 -19.48 -10.72 -19.21
C THR A 119 -18.71 -10.78 -17.89
N PRO A 120 -18.29 -11.96 -17.42
CA PRO A 120 -17.53 -12.04 -16.17
C PRO A 120 -16.22 -11.25 -16.30
N THR A 121 -16.03 -10.26 -15.43
CA THR A 121 -14.84 -9.40 -15.36
C THR A 121 -13.62 -10.24 -14.97
N ARG A 122 -12.97 -10.88 -15.94
CA ARG A 122 -11.86 -11.84 -15.71
C ARG A 122 -10.53 -11.20 -15.31
N SER A 123 -10.36 -9.89 -15.41
CA SER A 123 -9.03 -9.26 -15.48
C SER A 123 -8.54 -8.52 -14.22
N ARG A 124 -9.38 -8.23 -13.21
CA ARG A 124 -8.96 -7.35 -12.09
C ARG A 124 -8.39 -8.08 -10.87
N ALA A 125 -8.69 -9.36 -10.68
CA ALA A 125 -8.22 -10.14 -9.52
C ALA A 125 -6.70 -10.44 -9.52
N VAL A 126 -6.02 -10.34 -10.67
CA VAL A 126 -4.61 -10.70 -10.82
C VAL A 126 -3.69 -9.77 -10.01
N LEU A 127 -4.07 -8.51 -9.83
CA LEU A 127 -3.26 -7.54 -9.09
C LEU A 127 -3.19 -7.82 -7.58
N PHE A 128 -4.26 -8.40 -7.02
CA PHE A 128 -4.32 -8.74 -5.60
C PHE A 128 -3.65 -10.10 -5.31
N GLN A 129 -3.59 -11.02 -6.27
CA GLN A 129 -3.00 -12.35 -6.08
C GLN A 129 -1.47 -12.35 -5.98
N ASN A 130 -0.79 -11.31 -6.48
CA ASN A 130 0.68 -11.20 -6.42
C ASN A 130 1.20 -10.65 -5.10
N SER A 131 0.32 -10.27 -4.17
CA SER A 131 0.74 -9.77 -2.88
C SER A 131 1.18 -10.93 -1.99
N SER A 132 2.50 -11.01 -1.80
CA SER A 132 3.21 -11.99 -0.99
C SER A 132 2.95 -11.76 0.51
N PHE A 133 1.71 -11.82 0.97
CA PHE A 133 1.40 -11.66 2.39
C PHE A 133 1.38 -13.02 3.09
N SER A 134 2.41 -13.31 3.88
CA SER A 134 2.41 -14.45 4.79
C SER A 134 1.92 -14.01 6.17
N GLY A 135 1.21 -14.89 6.88
CA GLY A 135 0.71 -14.65 8.23
C GLY A 135 -0.67 -13.97 8.31
N ASN A 136 -1.08 -13.66 9.54
CA ASN A 136 -2.46 -13.31 9.87
C ASN A 136 -2.93 -11.99 9.23
N LEU A 137 -2.04 -11.00 9.09
CA LEU A 137 -2.37 -9.70 8.48
C LEU A 137 -2.70 -9.84 6.99
N GLY A 138 -1.93 -10.67 6.28
CA GLY A 138 -2.18 -10.98 4.88
C GLY A 138 -3.54 -11.63 4.64
N GLN A 139 -3.88 -12.59 5.48
CA GLN A 139 -5.19 -13.24 5.44
C GLN A 139 -6.32 -12.25 5.74
N ALA A 140 -6.13 -11.31 6.68
CA ALA A 140 -7.13 -10.28 6.97
C ALA A 140 -7.38 -9.37 5.76
N ILE A 141 -6.31 -8.88 5.11
CA ILE A 141 -6.41 -8.07 3.88
C ILE A 141 -7.13 -8.86 2.78
N ALA A 142 -6.76 -10.13 2.57
CA ALA A 142 -7.37 -10.98 1.56
C ALA A 142 -8.86 -11.26 1.81
N ARG A 143 -9.25 -11.48 3.07
CA ARG A 143 -10.66 -11.65 3.47
C ARG A 143 -11.45 -10.38 3.21
N THR A 144 -10.93 -9.22 3.59
CA THR A 144 -11.56 -7.91 3.34
C THR A 144 -11.77 -7.66 1.85
N TYR A 145 -10.73 -7.87 1.03
CA TYR A 145 -10.84 -7.72 -0.43
C TYR A 145 -11.87 -8.70 -1.02
N THR A 146 -11.82 -9.99 -0.64
CA THR A 146 -12.74 -11.01 -1.16
C THR A 146 -14.20 -10.70 -0.80
N ALA A 147 -14.46 -10.20 0.41
CA ALA A 147 -15.81 -9.80 0.84
C ALA A 147 -16.35 -8.62 0.02
N GLN A 148 -15.53 -7.61 -0.26
CA GLN A 148 -15.92 -6.48 -1.10
C GLN A 148 -16.07 -6.87 -2.57
N GLN A 149 -15.22 -7.78 -3.07
CA GLN A 149 -15.35 -8.34 -4.40
C GLN A 149 -16.67 -9.11 -4.56
N GLN A 150 -17.08 -9.90 -3.56
CA GLN A 150 -18.36 -10.61 -3.57
C GLN A 150 -19.54 -9.62 -3.58
N THR A 151 -19.50 -8.58 -2.74
CA THR A 151 -20.52 -7.52 -2.71
C THR A 151 -20.68 -6.86 -4.08
N THR A 152 -19.57 -6.49 -4.70
CA THR A 152 -19.53 -5.89 -6.03
C THR A 152 -20.04 -6.84 -7.12
N THR A 153 -19.67 -8.12 -7.03
CA THR A 153 -20.14 -9.18 -7.95
C THR A 153 -21.66 -9.35 -7.88
N LEU A 154 -22.25 -9.32 -6.68
CA LEU A 154 -23.70 -9.40 -6.50
C LEU A 154 -24.42 -8.22 -7.16
N ILE A 155 -23.88 -7.02 -7.02
CA ILE A 155 -24.41 -5.81 -7.67
C ILE A 155 -24.38 -5.96 -9.20
N ARG A 156 -23.26 -6.42 -9.75
CA ARG A 156 -23.14 -6.65 -11.21
C ARG A 156 -24.08 -7.76 -11.69
N ASN A 157 -24.24 -8.84 -10.94
CA ASN A 157 -25.18 -9.91 -11.29
C ASN A 157 -26.63 -9.42 -11.35
N ASN A 158 -27.02 -8.48 -10.48
CA ASN A 158 -28.36 -7.87 -10.53
C ASN A 158 -28.55 -7.05 -11.81
N LEU A 159 -27.55 -6.27 -12.22
CA LEU A 159 -27.60 -5.52 -13.49
C LEU A 159 -27.60 -6.45 -14.71
N ALA A 160 -26.87 -7.57 -14.66
CA ALA A 160 -26.81 -8.55 -15.75
C ALA A 160 -28.17 -9.19 -16.07
N GLN A 161 -29.06 -9.28 -15.07
CA GLN A 161 -30.42 -9.80 -15.19
C GLN A 161 -31.45 -8.74 -15.59
N PHE A 162 -31.05 -7.48 -15.77
CA PHE A 162 -31.94 -6.40 -16.12
C PHE A 162 -32.50 -6.57 -17.54
N ASP A 163 -33.82 -6.46 -17.71
CA ASP A 163 -34.47 -6.55 -19.02
C ASP A 163 -34.28 -5.24 -19.83
N PRO A 164 -33.51 -5.26 -20.94
CA PRO A 164 -33.26 -4.05 -21.73
C PRO A 164 -34.52 -3.52 -22.44
N LEU A 165 -35.58 -4.34 -22.59
CA LEU A 165 -36.84 -3.89 -23.18
C LEU A 165 -37.53 -2.81 -22.34
N ILE A 166 -37.26 -2.79 -21.03
CA ILE A 166 -37.79 -1.81 -20.07
C ILE A 166 -37.33 -0.38 -20.40
N LEU A 167 -36.24 -0.21 -21.17
CA LEU A 167 -35.70 1.10 -21.54
C LEU A 167 -36.51 1.80 -22.64
N ARG A 168 -37.36 1.07 -23.38
CA ARG A 168 -38.12 1.60 -24.51
C ARG A 168 -39.26 2.51 -24.03
N GLY A 169 -39.43 3.65 -24.71
CA GLY A 169 -40.51 4.60 -24.43
C GLY A 169 -40.37 5.36 -23.11
N ARG A 170 -39.26 5.18 -22.37
CA ARG A 170 -39.00 5.96 -21.15
C ARG A 170 -38.57 7.38 -21.48
N THR A 171 -39.02 8.30 -20.65
CA THR A 171 -38.55 9.69 -20.68
C THR A 171 -37.10 9.79 -20.20
N TRP A 172 -36.43 10.87 -20.57
CA TRP A 172 -35.08 11.17 -20.11
C TRP A 172 -34.95 11.09 -18.57
N LYS A 173 -35.90 11.70 -17.84
CA LYS A 173 -35.89 11.70 -16.37
C LYS A 173 -35.98 10.28 -15.80
N GLN A 174 -36.87 9.45 -16.34
CA GLN A 174 -37.02 8.06 -15.90
C GLN A 174 -35.77 7.22 -16.16
N LEU A 175 -35.06 7.45 -17.27
CA LEU A 175 -33.81 6.78 -17.57
C LEU A 175 -32.67 7.27 -16.67
N ARG A 176 -32.61 8.57 -16.38
CA ARG A 176 -31.65 9.15 -15.44
C ARG A 176 -31.83 8.60 -14.03
N ASP A 177 -33.08 8.49 -13.56
CA ASP A 177 -33.38 7.89 -12.26
C ASP A 177 -33.00 6.39 -12.24
N LEU A 178 -33.28 5.67 -13.32
CA LEU A 178 -32.92 4.25 -13.45
C LEU A 178 -31.40 4.02 -13.44
N LEU A 179 -30.65 4.84 -14.18
CA LEU A 179 -29.18 4.80 -14.21
C LEU A 179 -28.59 5.15 -12.85
N THR A 180 -29.16 6.13 -12.15
CA THR A 180 -28.71 6.49 -10.79
C THR A 180 -28.72 5.27 -9.87
N GLU A 181 -29.75 4.43 -9.99
CA GLU A 181 -29.92 3.23 -9.16
C GLU A 181 -29.03 2.04 -9.58
N ASN A 182 -28.77 1.87 -10.88
CA ASN A 182 -28.24 0.61 -11.42
C ASN A 182 -26.91 0.73 -12.17
N ALA A 183 -26.58 1.89 -12.72
CA ALA A 183 -25.33 2.07 -13.46
C ALA A 183 -24.14 2.09 -12.51
N SER A 184 -23.02 1.53 -12.95
CA SER A 184 -21.76 1.62 -12.25
C SER A 184 -20.89 2.76 -12.76
N LEU A 185 -19.84 3.10 -12.01
CA LEU A 185 -18.93 4.15 -12.41
C LEU A 185 -18.22 3.84 -13.74
N ASP A 186 -17.82 2.59 -13.96
CA ASP A 186 -17.23 2.14 -15.22
C ASP A 186 -18.21 2.31 -16.38
N ASP A 187 -19.54 2.31 -16.16
CA ASP A 187 -20.57 2.56 -17.19
C ASP A 187 -20.53 4.03 -17.66
N LEU A 188 -20.11 4.96 -16.81
CA LEU A 188 -19.89 6.37 -17.16
C LEU A 188 -18.50 6.64 -17.76
N VAL A 189 -17.50 5.82 -17.43
CA VAL A 189 -16.14 5.95 -17.97
C VAL A 189 -16.08 5.50 -19.43
N GLU A 190 -16.95 4.58 -19.83
CA GLU A 190 -16.98 4.04 -21.18
C GLU A 190 -17.38 5.10 -22.21
N ALA A 191 -16.52 5.38 -23.17
CA ALA A 191 -16.73 6.45 -24.15
C ALA A 191 -17.86 6.18 -25.17
N GLY A 192 -18.58 5.05 -25.08
CA GLY A 192 -19.66 4.67 -26.01
C GLY A 192 -20.76 5.72 -26.15
N HIS A 193 -21.00 6.50 -25.11
CA HIS A 193 -21.99 7.61 -25.11
C HIS A 193 -21.42 8.95 -25.66
N GLY A 194 -20.18 9.00 -26.14
CA GLY A 194 -19.63 10.16 -26.86
C GLY A 194 -19.38 11.44 -26.05
N LYS A 195 -19.47 11.40 -24.71
CA LYS A 195 -19.21 12.56 -23.82
C LYS A 195 -17.92 12.34 -23.03
N SER A 196 -16.80 12.75 -23.60
CA SER A 196 -15.48 12.53 -22.99
C SER A 196 -15.29 13.26 -21.66
N ASP A 197 -15.98 14.37 -21.44
CA ASP A 197 -15.95 15.14 -20.18
C ASP A 197 -16.58 14.37 -19.02
N VAL A 198 -17.68 13.63 -19.27
CA VAL A 198 -18.31 12.74 -18.28
C VAL A 198 -17.37 11.60 -17.92
N ALA A 199 -16.78 10.96 -18.92
CA ALA A 199 -15.84 9.86 -18.72
C ALA A 199 -14.59 10.29 -17.94
N GLN A 200 -14.02 11.46 -18.28
CA GLN A 200 -12.86 12.01 -17.58
C GLN A 200 -13.17 12.34 -16.12
N GLN A 201 -14.33 12.94 -15.85
CA GLN A 201 -14.70 13.29 -14.49
C GLN A 201 -15.01 12.05 -13.63
N ALA A 202 -15.62 11.02 -14.23
CA ALA A 202 -15.83 9.74 -13.55
C ALA A 202 -14.51 9.02 -13.20
N LEU A 203 -13.53 9.05 -14.12
CA LEU A 203 -12.21 8.47 -13.87
C LEU A 203 -11.41 9.27 -12.83
N ALA A 204 -11.48 10.59 -12.88
CA ALA A 204 -10.80 11.47 -11.93
C ALA A 204 -11.21 11.19 -10.47
N GLU A 205 -12.49 10.89 -10.22
CA GLU A 205 -12.97 10.52 -8.88
C GLU A 205 -12.24 9.27 -8.34
N LEU A 206 -12.06 8.23 -9.17
CA LEU A 206 -11.33 7.02 -8.77
C LEU A 206 -9.86 7.30 -8.50
N ASP A 207 -9.24 8.10 -9.36
CA ASP A 207 -7.83 8.46 -9.22
C ASP A 207 -7.60 9.28 -7.95
N ASP A 208 -8.49 10.24 -7.65
CA ASP A 208 -8.47 11.02 -6.42
C ASP A 208 -8.65 10.12 -5.18
N MET A 209 -9.58 9.17 -5.22
CA MET A 209 -9.76 8.18 -4.14
C MET A 209 -8.52 7.32 -3.92
N ALA A 210 -7.92 6.82 -5.00
CA ALA A 210 -6.70 6.02 -4.93
C ALA A 210 -5.51 6.83 -4.39
N GLN A 211 -5.40 8.09 -4.79
CA GLN A 211 -4.35 8.99 -4.32
C GLN A 211 -4.51 9.31 -2.83
N VAL A 212 -5.73 9.64 -2.38
CA VAL A 212 -6.02 9.88 -0.95
C VAL A 212 -5.76 8.64 -0.11
N ALA A 213 -6.15 7.45 -0.58
CA ALA A 213 -5.85 6.19 0.07
C ALA A 213 -4.34 5.93 0.17
N ALA A 214 -3.56 6.22 -0.88
CA ALA A 214 -2.10 6.08 -0.86
C ALA A 214 -1.42 7.03 0.13
N CYS A 215 -1.87 8.29 0.22
CA CYS A 215 -1.38 9.22 1.23
C CYS A 215 -1.72 8.76 2.65
N LEU A 216 -2.92 8.22 2.85
CA LEU A 216 -3.31 7.69 4.15
C LEU A 216 -2.46 6.47 4.55
N TYR A 217 -2.21 5.56 3.61
CA TYR A 217 -1.29 4.45 3.76
C TYR A 217 0.13 4.91 4.14
N ALA A 218 0.68 5.89 3.41
CA ALA A 218 2.02 6.43 3.69
C ALA A 218 2.10 6.99 5.11
N ARG A 219 1.10 7.78 5.52
CA ARG A 219 1.03 8.36 6.88
C ARG A 219 0.86 7.32 7.97
N PHE A 220 0.06 6.28 7.75
CA PHE A 220 0.05 5.15 8.67
C PHE A 220 1.43 4.50 8.77
N GLY A 221 2.16 4.37 7.66
CA GLY A 221 3.53 3.85 7.62
C GLY A 221 4.52 4.64 8.48
N ASP A 222 4.35 5.97 8.55
CA ASP A 222 5.17 6.87 9.36
C ASP A 222 4.88 6.78 10.87
N VAL A 223 3.71 6.22 11.25
CA VAL A 223 3.40 5.99 12.66
C VAL A 223 4.36 4.93 13.26
N ARG A 224 4.70 5.12 14.53
CA ARG A 224 5.56 4.22 15.31
C ARG A 224 5.11 2.75 15.17
N PRO A 225 6.03 1.81 14.87
CA PRO A 225 5.69 0.40 14.66
C PRO A 225 4.88 -0.25 15.79
N VAL A 226 5.14 0.13 17.05
CA VAL A 226 4.43 -0.41 18.23
C VAL A 226 2.93 -0.05 18.24
N LEU A 227 2.55 1.13 17.75
CA LEU A 227 1.14 1.55 17.67
C LEU A 227 0.46 0.84 16.50
N ARG A 228 1.12 0.83 15.34
CA ARG A 228 0.68 0.14 14.13
C ARG A 228 0.42 -1.35 14.34
N LEU A 229 1.31 -2.05 15.03
CA LEU A 229 1.16 -3.48 15.33
C LEU A 229 -0.10 -3.73 16.15
N ARG A 230 -0.32 -2.92 17.19
CA ARG A 230 -1.51 -3.03 18.05
C ARG A 230 -2.80 -2.82 17.27
N TRP A 231 -2.86 -1.77 16.45
CA TRP A 231 -4.01 -1.52 15.57
C TRP A 231 -4.23 -2.68 14.60
N ALA A 232 -3.16 -3.24 14.04
CA ALA A 232 -3.23 -4.35 13.11
C ALA A 232 -3.70 -5.64 13.79
N GLU A 233 -3.32 -5.91 15.03
CA GLU A 233 -3.84 -7.02 15.83
C GLU A 233 -5.35 -6.89 16.03
N THR A 234 -5.83 -5.71 16.47
CA THR A 234 -7.26 -5.43 16.62
C THR A 234 -8.01 -5.59 15.30
N LEU A 235 -7.48 -5.01 14.21
CA LEU A 235 -8.12 -5.01 12.90
C LEU A 235 -7.92 -6.31 12.10
N SER A 236 -7.12 -7.27 12.56
CA SER A 236 -6.94 -8.55 11.87
C SER A 236 -7.68 -9.72 12.51
N GLN A 237 -7.93 -9.63 13.83
CA GLN A 237 -8.48 -10.72 14.64
C GLN A 237 -10.01 -10.68 14.82
N TYR A 238 -10.64 -9.51 14.63
CA TYR A 238 -12.06 -9.33 14.97
C TYR A 238 -12.98 -9.18 13.74
N ASP A 239 -14.12 -9.89 13.80
CA ASP A 239 -15.22 -9.85 12.83
C ASP A 239 -16.09 -8.59 12.98
N GLU A 240 -16.02 -7.90 14.12
CA GLU A 240 -16.79 -6.67 14.34
C GLU A 240 -16.07 -5.46 13.71
N PRO A 241 -16.74 -4.70 12.82
CA PRO A 241 -16.10 -3.58 12.14
C PRO A 241 -15.81 -2.45 13.13
N VAL A 242 -14.54 -2.18 13.37
CA VAL A 242 -14.12 -0.92 14.01
C VAL A 242 -14.57 0.22 13.10
N ASN A 243 -15.29 1.18 13.65
CA ASN A 243 -15.69 2.38 12.92
C ASN A 243 -14.46 3.29 12.73
N LEU A 244 -13.87 3.23 11.53
CA LEU A 244 -12.68 3.99 11.15
C LEU A 244 -13.03 5.38 10.61
N ARG A 245 -14.30 5.79 10.62
CA ARG A 245 -14.69 7.19 10.35
C ARG A 245 -14.08 8.14 11.37
N ASN A 246 -13.87 7.69 12.61
CA ASN A 246 -13.14 8.45 13.63
C ASN A 246 -11.91 7.63 14.07
N LEU A 247 -10.73 8.08 13.65
CA LEU A 247 -9.47 7.40 13.98
C LEU A 247 -9.13 7.44 15.48
N SER A 248 -9.79 8.30 16.26
CA SER A 248 -9.66 8.31 17.73
C SER A 248 -10.17 7.02 18.39
N ASN A 249 -10.94 6.21 17.66
CA ASN A 249 -11.35 4.87 18.09
C ASN A 249 -10.19 3.86 18.09
N LEU A 250 -9.08 4.17 17.40
CA LEU A 250 -7.88 3.35 17.44
C LEU A 250 -7.19 3.50 18.79
N GLU A 251 -6.80 2.38 19.38
CA GLU A 251 -6.19 2.37 20.70
C GLU A 251 -4.91 3.21 20.72
N ARG A 252 -4.76 4.10 21.72
CA ARG A 252 -3.59 5.00 21.85
C ARG A 252 -3.36 5.89 20.62
N PHE A 253 -4.37 6.14 19.79
CA PHE A 253 -4.26 7.08 18.68
C PHE A 253 -3.77 8.45 19.15
N GLY A 254 -4.21 8.90 20.33
CA GLY A 254 -3.78 10.16 20.95
C GLY A 254 -2.27 10.31 21.20
N GLU A 255 -1.47 9.24 21.11
CA GLU A 255 0.00 9.29 21.18
C GLU A 255 0.67 9.67 19.86
N VAL A 256 -0.08 9.65 18.75
CA VAL A 256 0.39 10.18 17.47
C VAL A 256 0.43 11.71 17.54
N ASP A 257 1.42 12.31 16.90
CA ASP A 257 1.55 13.75 16.80
C ASP A 257 0.23 14.42 16.38
N ILE A 258 -0.09 15.55 17.01
CA ILE A 258 -1.40 16.19 16.82
C ILE A 258 -1.65 16.61 15.37
N LEU A 259 -0.60 17.04 14.66
CA LEU A 259 -0.73 17.44 13.26
C LEU A 259 -1.00 16.21 12.39
N GLU A 260 -0.25 15.13 12.60
CA GLU A 260 -0.44 13.86 11.88
C GLU A 260 -1.83 13.28 12.12
N ARG A 261 -2.33 13.32 13.36
CA ARG A 261 -3.71 12.89 13.68
C ARG A 261 -4.76 13.66 12.89
N ARG A 262 -4.63 14.99 12.83
CA ARG A 262 -5.57 15.83 12.08
C ARG A 262 -5.48 15.58 10.59
N GLN A 263 -4.27 15.44 10.05
CA GLN A 263 -4.06 15.19 8.62
C GLN A 263 -4.63 13.82 8.21
N MET A 264 -4.38 12.76 8.99
CA MET A 264 -4.98 11.44 8.75
C MET A 264 -6.51 11.49 8.84
N GLN A 265 -7.07 12.18 9.85
CA GLN A 265 -8.52 12.32 10.00
C GLN A 265 -9.14 13.08 8.82
N GLN A 266 -8.49 14.15 8.31
CA GLN A 266 -8.96 14.88 7.13
C GLN A 266 -9.03 14.01 5.86
N LEU A 267 -8.06 13.11 5.67
CA LEU A 267 -8.07 12.16 4.54
C LEU A 267 -9.21 11.14 4.68
N VAL A 268 -9.42 10.62 5.90
CA VAL A 268 -10.54 9.72 6.23
C VAL A 268 -11.89 10.40 6.01
N ASP A 269 -12.04 11.64 6.49
CA ASP A 269 -13.26 12.43 6.32
C ASP A 269 -13.55 12.66 4.85
N TRP A 270 -12.53 12.97 4.05
CA TRP A 270 -12.69 13.13 2.60
C TRP A 270 -13.18 11.84 1.93
N LEU A 271 -12.58 10.70 2.24
CA LEU A 271 -13.01 9.40 1.70
C LEU A 271 -14.46 9.07 2.08
N HIS A 272 -14.85 9.33 3.33
CA HIS A 272 -16.23 9.13 3.76
C HIS A 272 -17.23 10.14 3.18
N ASN A 273 -16.77 11.32 2.77
CA ASN A 273 -17.61 12.34 2.11
C ASN A 273 -17.72 12.12 0.60
N ALA A 274 -16.84 11.31 0.00
CA ALA A 274 -16.96 10.88 -1.39
C ALA A 274 -18.17 9.95 -1.61
N VAL A 275 -18.58 9.22 -0.56
CA VAL A 275 -19.70 8.27 -0.61
C VAL A 275 -20.96 8.74 0.10
N ASP A 276 -22.11 8.24 -0.35
CA ASP A 276 -23.39 8.51 0.30
C ASP A 276 -23.47 7.79 1.66
N SER A 277 -23.57 8.57 2.73
CA SER A 277 -23.73 8.08 4.10
C SER A 277 -25.03 7.30 4.35
N ALA A 278 -26.04 7.47 3.50
CA ALA A 278 -27.29 6.73 3.59
C ALA A 278 -27.19 5.30 3.01
N ALA A 279 -26.11 4.99 2.27
CA ALA A 279 -25.84 3.66 1.72
C ALA A 279 -24.85 2.88 2.62
N PRO A 280 -25.31 1.95 3.49
CA PRO A 280 -24.44 1.29 4.47
C PRO A 280 -23.31 0.49 3.83
N GLN A 281 -23.56 -0.10 2.66
CA GLN A 281 -22.55 -0.86 1.90
C GLN A 281 -21.45 0.05 1.36
N ALA A 282 -21.76 1.28 0.93
CA ALA A 282 -20.77 2.26 0.49
C ALA A 282 -19.87 2.70 1.66
N VAL A 283 -20.48 2.97 2.83
CA VAL A 283 -19.74 3.31 4.05
C VAL A 283 -18.84 2.15 4.49
N ALA A 284 -19.34 0.92 4.45
CA ALA A 284 -18.56 -0.27 4.78
C ALA A 284 -17.36 -0.45 3.84
N MET A 285 -17.53 -0.20 2.55
CA MET A 285 -16.46 -0.30 1.56
C MET A 285 -15.35 0.75 1.79
N ILE A 286 -15.70 2.00 2.12
CA ILE A 286 -14.70 3.01 2.53
C ILE A 286 -14.00 2.60 3.83
N ASN A 287 -14.74 2.10 4.82
CA ASN A 287 -14.18 1.63 6.08
C ASN A 287 -13.15 0.51 5.83
N ASP A 288 -13.46 -0.42 4.92
CA ASP A 288 -12.56 -1.50 4.52
C ASP A 288 -11.36 -1.01 3.70
N LEU A 289 -11.53 0.01 2.84
CA LEU A 289 -10.39 0.66 2.17
C LEU A 289 -9.41 1.26 3.19
N ILE A 290 -9.92 1.96 4.20
CA ILE A 290 -9.09 2.53 5.29
C ILE A 290 -8.44 1.41 6.11
N ARG A 291 -9.17 0.32 6.41
CA ARG A 291 -8.64 -0.87 7.09
C ARG A 291 -7.47 -1.47 6.30
N VAL A 292 -7.61 -1.64 4.99
CA VAL A 292 -6.54 -2.14 4.13
C VAL A 292 -5.34 -1.19 4.13
N CYS A 293 -5.54 0.13 4.08
CA CYS A 293 -4.43 1.11 4.21
C CYS A 293 -3.62 0.88 5.48
N LEU A 294 -4.29 0.72 6.62
CA LEU A 294 -3.63 0.51 7.91
C LEU A 294 -2.95 -0.87 7.99
N LEU A 295 -3.64 -1.94 7.58
CA LEU A 295 -3.09 -3.29 7.60
C LEU A 295 -1.85 -3.42 6.70
N LEU A 296 -1.88 -2.80 5.52
CA LEU A 296 -0.73 -2.74 4.61
C LEU A 296 0.42 -1.95 5.24
N ALA A 297 0.13 -0.81 5.87
CA ALA A 297 1.16 -0.01 6.55
C ALA A 297 1.78 -0.76 7.74
N SER A 298 1.03 -1.61 8.42
CA SER A 298 1.51 -2.42 9.54
C SER A 298 2.18 -3.73 9.12
N HIS A 299 2.05 -4.14 7.86
CA HIS A 299 2.72 -5.31 7.34
C HIS A 299 4.21 -5.00 7.12
N ALA A 300 5.09 -5.68 7.86
CA ALA A 300 6.53 -5.55 7.63
C ALA A 300 6.89 -6.07 6.22
N PRO A 301 7.72 -5.35 5.44
CA PRO A 301 8.07 -5.72 4.07
C PRO A 301 9.08 -6.88 4.01
N VAL A 302 8.92 -7.91 4.85
CA VAL A 302 9.83 -9.07 4.91
C VAL A 302 9.81 -9.83 3.58
N ASN A 303 8.68 -9.82 2.87
CA ASN A 303 8.51 -10.47 1.58
C ASN A 303 8.72 -9.53 0.37
N GLN A 304 9.07 -8.25 0.58
CA GLN A 304 9.36 -7.31 -0.53
C GLN A 304 10.83 -7.36 -1.00
N LEU A 305 11.68 -8.14 -0.32
CA LEU A 305 13.02 -8.45 -0.79
C LEU A 305 12.89 -9.49 -1.91
N ILE A 306 12.89 -9.02 -3.15
CA ILE A 306 12.85 -9.90 -4.31
C ILE A 306 14.29 -10.25 -4.63
N ASN A 307 14.68 -11.49 -4.33
CA ASN A 307 15.99 -12.00 -4.70
C ASN A 307 16.06 -12.15 -6.22
N ALA A 308 17.02 -11.47 -6.82
CA ALA A 308 17.37 -11.61 -8.21
C ALA A 308 18.82 -12.08 -8.34
N ARG A 309 19.16 -12.66 -9.49
CA ARG A 309 20.52 -13.10 -9.79
C ARG A 309 21.05 -12.42 -11.03
N VAL A 310 22.30 -11.98 -11.00
CA VAL A 310 22.95 -11.43 -12.19
C VAL A 310 23.08 -12.52 -13.27
N ALA A 311 22.53 -12.26 -14.45
CA ALA A 311 22.43 -13.24 -15.53
C ALA A 311 23.76 -13.46 -16.26
N ALA A 312 24.60 -12.43 -16.36
CA ALA A 312 25.94 -12.47 -16.97
C ALA A 312 26.90 -11.51 -16.24
N PRO A 313 28.21 -11.83 -16.16
CA PRO A 313 29.17 -10.96 -15.49
C PRO A 313 29.22 -9.58 -16.13
N ALA A 314 29.16 -8.52 -15.31
CA ALA A 314 29.14 -7.15 -15.80
C ALA A 314 29.78 -6.16 -14.81
N PRO A 315 30.42 -5.09 -15.31
CA PRO A 315 31.00 -4.07 -14.45
C PRO A 315 29.92 -3.18 -13.83
N VAL A 316 30.09 -2.87 -12.55
CA VAL A 316 29.14 -2.02 -11.80
C VAL A 316 29.55 -0.57 -11.90
N LEU A 317 29.35 0.01 -13.08
CA LEU A 317 29.65 1.41 -13.37
C LEU A 317 28.36 2.22 -13.47
N PRO A 318 28.25 3.40 -12.86
CA PRO A 318 27.10 4.29 -13.04
C PRO A 318 26.76 4.48 -14.52
N GLY A 319 25.49 4.32 -14.87
CA GLY A 319 24.97 4.39 -16.23
C GLY A 319 25.03 3.09 -17.04
N LYS A 320 25.75 2.05 -16.59
CA LYS A 320 25.70 0.72 -17.22
C LYS A 320 24.49 -0.07 -16.72
N SER A 321 23.96 -0.95 -17.57
CA SER A 321 22.83 -1.81 -17.25
C SER A 321 23.28 -3.24 -16.93
N LEU A 322 22.63 -3.85 -15.94
CA LEU A 322 22.83 -5.20 -15.46
C LEU A 322 21.61 -6.05 -15.83
N THR A 323 21.83 -7.20 -16.45
CA THR A 323 20.76 -8.16 -16.73
C THR A 323 20.53 -9.06 -15.53
N LEU A 324 19.28 -9.12 -15.06
CA LEU A 324 18.87 -9.85 -13.87
C LEU A 324 17.87 -10.96 -14.22
N ASN A 325 18.11 -12.15 -13.66
CA ASN A 325 17.15 -13.24 -13.59
C ASN A 325 16.32 -13.04 -12.32
N VAL A 326 15.06 -12.69 -12.49
CA VAL A 326 14.13 -12.36 -11.41
C VAL A 326 12.71 -12.77 -11.80
N ASP A 327 11.87 -13.03 -10.80
CA ASP A 327 10.43 -13.25 -11.01
C ASP A 327 9.77 -11.96 -11.52
N LEU A 328 9.51 -11.91 -12.82
CA LEU A 328 8.94 -10.75 -13.51
C LEU A 328 7.52 -10.42 -13.07
N SER A 329 6.79 -11.34 -12.43
CA SER A 329 5.46 -11.05 -11.88
C SER A 329 5.52 -10.10 -10.67
N ARG A 330 6.70 -9.97 -10.06
CA ARG A 330 6.93 -9.22 -8.82
C ARG A 330 7.74 -7.93 -9.03
N VAL A 331 8.24 -7.70 -10.23
CA VAL A 331 9.19 -6.63 -10.55
C VAL A 331 8.60 -5.60 -11.48
N LYS A 332 8.91 -4.31 -11.25
CA LYS A 332 8.44 -3.18 -12.06
C LYS A 332 9.59 -2.26 -12.43
N ILE A 333 9.43 -1.58 -13.57
CA ILE A 333 10.29 -0.43 -13.93
C ILE A 333 10.23 0.60 -12.80
N GLY A 334 11.39 1.12 -12.40
CA GLY A 334 11.55 2.07 -11.29
C GLY A 334 11.86 1.45 -9.93
N MET A 335 11.86 0.11 -9.78
CA MET A 335 12.27 -0.52 -8.52
C MET A 335 13.78 -0.40 -8.29
N ASN A 336 14.19 -0.27 -7.02
CA ASN A 336 15.59 -0.16 -6.61
C ASN A 336 16.21 -1.56 -6.52
N VAL A 337 17.45 -1.69 -6.99
CA VAL A 337 18.24 -2.91 -6.90
C VAL A 337 19.48 -2.62 -6.04
N LEU A 338 19.62 -3.36 -4.95
CA LEU A 338 20.77 -3.31 -4.06
C LEU A 338 21.69 -4.49 -4.37
N ILE A 339 22.95 -4.17 -4.66
CA ILE A 339 23.99 -5.14 -4.99
C ILE A 339 24.90 -5.26 -3.78
N TYR A 340 25.10 -6.48 -3.28
CA TYR A 340 25.92 -6.76 -2.10
C TYR A 340 27.30 -7.29 -2.51
N ASP A 341 28.31 -6.99 -1.69
CA ASP A 341 29.63 -7.60 -1.81
C ASP A 341 29.55 -9.12 -1.55
N LYS A 342 30.31 -9.91 -2.32
CA LYS A 342 30.46 -11.36 -2.09
C LYS A 342 31.32 -11.65 -0.85
N ILE A 343 32.23 -10.75 -0.49
CA ILE A 343 33.26 -10.99 0.53
C ILE A 343 32.80 -10.48 1.90
N GLU A 344 32.15 -9.31 1.95
CA GLU A 344 31.55 -8.74 3.16
C GLU A 344 30.03 -8.85 3.10
N THR A 345 29.49 -9.93 3.68
CA THR A 345 28.05 -10.13 3.83
C THR A 345 27.42 -8.88 4.46
N ASN A 346 26.42 -8.29 3.78
CA ASN A 346 25.65 -7.11 4.22
C ASN A 346 26.22 -5.72 3.88
N LYS A 347 27.24 -5.60 3.02
CA LYS A 347 27.69 -4.30 2.49
C LYS A 347 27.19 -4.06 1.07
N VAL A 348 26.41 -2.99 0.89
CA VAL A 348 25.93 -2.57 -0.43
C VAL A 348 27.08 -1.94 -1.21
N VAL A 349 27.44 -2.55 -2.33
CA VAL A 349 28.51 -2.08 -3.23
C VAL A 349 27.99 -1.16 -4.34
N ALA A 350 26.70 -1.27 -4.68
CA ALA A 350 26.06 -0.41 -5.65
C ALA A 350 24.54 -0.43 -5.56
N GLN A 351 23.94 0.63 -6.10
CA GLN A 351 22.50 0.79 -6.28
C GLN A 351 22.20 0.94 -7.76
N ALA A 352 21.22 0.21 -8.25
CA ALA A 352 20.68 0.30 -9.59
C ALA A 352 19.16 0.51 -9.53
N VAL A 353 18.57 0.89 -10.66
CA VAL A 353 17.12 1.02 -10.83
C VAL A 353 16.72 0.23 -12.06
N ILE A 354 15.62 -0.50 -11.95
CA ILE A 354 15.08 -1.28 -13.07
C ILE A 354 14.56 -0.32 -14.13
N ASP A 355 15.13 -0.39 -15.32
CA ASP A 355 14.83 0.53 -16.42
C ASP A 355 14.19 -0.17 -17.63
N ASP A 356 14.26 -1.50 -17.70
CA ASP A 356 13.60 -2.29 -18.74
C ASP A 356 13.20 -3.71 -18.25
N LEU A 357 12.18 -4.29 -18.88
CA LEU A 357 11.66 -5.63 -18.61
C LEU A 357 11.42 -6.38 -19.93
N SER A 358 12.04 -7.55 -20.08
CA SER A 358 11.76 -8.49 -21.18
C SER A 358 10.93 -9.68 -20.69
N GLU A 359 10.55 -10.60 -21.57
CA GLU A 359 9.79 -11.81 -21.21
C GLU A 359 10.53 -12.75 -20.23
N ARG A 360 11.85 -12.61 -20.06
CA ARG A 360 12.66 -13.53 -19.24
C ARG A 360 13.63 -12.86 -18.26
N THR A 361 13.98 -11.60 -18.48
CA THR A 361 14.98 -10.89 -17.67
C THR A 361 14.59 -9.44 -17.44
N ALA A 362 15.05 -8.88 -16.33
CA ALA A 362 14.96 -7.45 -16.04
C ALA A 362 16.31 -6.78 -16.30
N ALA A 363 16.31 -5.57 -16.87
CA ALA A 363 17.49 -4.74 -16.98
C ALA A 363 17.48 -3.72 -15.84
N ALA A 364 18.62 -3.55 -15.16
CA ALA A 364 18.78 -2.60 -14.07
C ALA A 364 19.99 -1.70 -14.32
N ARG A 365 19.74 -0.41 -14.51
CA ARG A 365 20.78 0.60 -14.69
C ARG A 365 21.35 1.05 -13.37
N VAL A 366 22.68 0.94 -13.24
CA VAL A 366 23.44 1.35 -12.06
C VAL A 366 23.34 2.88 -11.92
N VAL A 367 22.89 3.33 -10.75
CA VAL A 367 22.78 4.75 -10.38
C VAL A 367 24.02 5.19 -9.62
N SER A 368 24.50 4.36 -8.69
CA SER A 368 25.68 4.67 -7.89
C SER A 368 26.47 3.40 -7.55
N ALA A 369 27.79 3.49 -7.53
CA ALA A 369 28.69 2.43 -7.12
C ALA A 369 29.74 2.97 -6.13
N VAL A 370 30.08 2.19 -5.11
CA VAL A 370 31.05 2.58 -4.07
C VAL A 370 32.49 2.62 -4.62
N ARG A 371 32.79 1.77 -5.63
CA ARG A 371 34.06 1.76 -6.38
C ARG A 371 33.80 1.43 -7.85
N ALA A 372 34.60 2.00 -8.76
CA ALA A 372 34.41 1.91 -10.21
C ALA A 372 34.97 0.61 -10.84
N ASP A 373 35.63 -0.24 -10.07
CA ASP A 373 36.37 -1.43 -10.52
C ASP A 373 35.73 -2.76 -10.12
N ILE A 374 34.50 -2.73 -9.57
CA ILE A 374 33.82 -3.96 -9.12
C ILE A 374 33.17 -4.66 -10.31
N LEU A 375 33.72 -5.83 -10.66
CA LEU A 375 33.06 -6.79 -11.55
C LEU A 375 32.10 -7.63 -10.73
N VAL A 376 30.82 -7.67 -11.11
CA VAL A 376 29.85 -8.59 -10.51
C VAL A 376 29.72 -9.82 -11.37
N ASP A 377 29.99 -10.97 -10.77
CA ASP A 377 29.90 -12.26 -11.46
C ASP A 377 28.45 -12.69 -11.70
N GLN A 378 28.30 -13.63 -12.62
CA GLN A 378 27.07 -14.39 -12.79
C GLN A 378 26.63 -15.03 -11.46
N ASN A 379 25.31 -15.10 -11.25
CA ASN A 379 24.65 -15.65 -10.06
C ASN A 379 24.89 -14.87 -8.75
N THR A 380 25.52 -13.70 -8.80
CA THR A 380 25.54 -12.80 -7.64
C THR A 380 24.11 -12.45 -7.24
N THR A 381 23.80 -12.62 -5.96
CA THR A 381 22.46 -12.33 -5.43
C THR A 381 22.33 -10.83 -5.23
N VAL A 382 21.32 -10.25 -5.85
CA VAL A 382 20.95 -8.86 -5.67
C VAL A 382 19.53 -8.81 -5.14
N VAL A 383 19.21 -7.75 -4.41
CA VAL A 383 17.89 -7.60 -3.81
C VAL A 383 17.17 -6.45 -4.48
N VAL A 384 16.02 -6.74 -5.08
CA VAL A 384 15.13 -5.74 -5.65
C VAL A 384 14.13 -5.32 -4.57
N THR A 385 13.96 -4.01 -4.41
CA THR A 385 13.10 -3.37 -3.40
C THR A 385 12.22 -2.29 -4.04
N PRO A 386 11.03 -2.02 -3.50
CA PRO A 386 10.20 -0.90 -3.96
C PRO A 386 10.91 0.45 -3.78
N ALA A 387 10.58 1.43 -4.62
CA ALA A 387 11.22 2.74 -4.63
C ALA A 387 11.20 3.45 -3.26
N GLN A 388 10.14 3.22 -2.45
CA GLN A 388 9.94 3.85 -1.13
C GLN A 388 10.74 3.22 0.02
N ALA A 389 11.26 1.99 -0.10
CA ALA A 389 11.87 1.27 1.02
C ALA A 389 13.27 1.80 1.43
N VAL A 390 13.88 2.67 0.62
CA VAL A 390 15.27 3.11 0.81
C VAL A 390 15.42 4.26 1.81
N ALA A 391 14.33 4.96 2.16
CA ALA A 391 14.39 6.05 3.13
C ALA A 391 14.79 5.60 4.55
N GLN A 392 14.63 4.32 4.89
CA GLN A 392 14.87 3.81 6.24
C GLN A 392 16.26 3.19 6.46
N THR A 393 17.08 3.00 5.41
CA THR A 393 18.34 2.25 5.51
C THR A 393 19.61 3.10 5.39
N MET A 394 19.51 4.42 5.23
CA MET A 394 20.70 5.30 5.23
C MET A 394 20.50 6.53 6.14
N THR A 395 20.57 6.31 7.45
CA THR A 395 21.12 7.36 8.33
C THR A 395 22.65 7.32 8.19
N LEU A 396 23.17 8.07 7.22
CA LEU A 396 24.59 8.43 7.24
C LEU A 396 24.85 9.31 8.48
N PRO A 397 25.93 9.10 9.24
CA PRO A 397 26.29 10.02 10.30
C PRO A 397 26.60 11.39 9.67
N ARG A 398 25.83 12.41 10.05
CA ARG A 398 26.19 13.81 9.78
C ARG A 398 27.52 14.07 10.47
N LEU A 399 28.60 14.12 9.68
CA LEU A 399 29.85 14.73 10.09
C LEU A 399 29.55 16.20 10.38
N ASN A 400 29.52 16.55 11.67
CA ASN A 400 29.55 17.94 12.11
C ASN A 400 30.89 18.53 11.68
N LEU A 401 30.86 19.41 10.68
CA LEU A 401 31.92 20.39 10.48
C LEU A 401 31.62 21.59 11.39
N ARG A 402 32.31 21.63 12.53
CA ARG A 402 32.75 22.87 13.18
C ARG A 402 34.13 22.62 13.78
#